data_AF-A0A811LEM2-F1
#
_entry.id   AF-A0A811LEM2-F1
#
_cell.length_a   1.000
_cell.length_b   1.000
_cell.length_c   1.000
_cell.angle_alpha   90.00
_cell.angle_beta   90.00
_cell.angle_gamma   90.00
#
_symmetry.space_group_name_H-M   'P 1'
#
loop_
_entity.id
_entity.type
_entity.pdbx_description
1 polymer ?
#
loop_
_entity_poly.entity_id
_entity_poly.type
_entity_poly.pdbx_seq_one_letter_code
_entity_poly.pdbx_strand_id
1 'polypeptide(L)'
;MAATMIPAKKSFLQPSLETLAEKLSLCEPIKTRPEEHVYQPLGQPKQCVIDGEIWPPIFKAANVRSSKTLQVKDTDIFVCTYPKCGTTWVQHICSQLLNSQYGGEGEVSELSFTSPMIEKMGAEYCDSLTHPRLLKTHFSFTNTPVSKNGKYIFVARNPKDCLTSYYFHNRNFKIYDWAQGDFDVFFELFVSGQLAFGDYYDHLLGWLPHINDENVLFLKYEDMFDDLETAVYKIGQFLGGNAKNLVENQEILTKIVEDSKIDSMKKNQERYFPAQHLTSDFIRRGGSRDWTNYMSREQSDRMDAIFRTRMAGTEAADWWKLEQAWDMEDVLSMPDIVITSDDDDFDCAEEMCSVSRRVSFLLSPDRVPFMPERRNSIDSIASSGYGSVWSMAIN
;
A
#
# COMPACT_ATOMS: atom_id res chain seq x y z
N MET A 1 -12.05 -61.63 69.89
CA MET A 1 -10.74 -61.61 69.19
C MET A 1 -10.80 -60.48 68.18
N ALA A 2 -10.08 -59.40 68.46
CA ALA A 2 -10.03 -58.21 67.63
C ALA A 2 -9.10 -58.48 66.43
N ALA A 3 -9.65 -58.42 65.22
CA ALA A 3 -8.89 -58.35 63.98
C ALA A 3 -8.93 -56.91 63.48
N THR A 4 -7.81 -56.22 63.64
CA THR A 4 -7.59 -54.83 63.26
C THR A 4 -7.52 -54.73 61.74
N MET A 5 -8.56 -54.20 61.09
CA MET A 5 -8.50 -53.79 59.69
C MET A 5 -8.44 -52.26 59.60
N ILE A 6 -7.31 -51.79 59.08
CA ILE A 6 -6.98 -50.39 58.78
C ILE A 6 -7.75 -49.98 57.51
N PRO A 7 -8.50 -48.86 57.50
CA PRO A 7 -9.04 -48.33 56.25
C PRO A 7 -7.94 -47.58 55.48
N ALA A 8 -7.64 -48.06 54.27
CA ALA A 8 -6.74 -47.40 53.33
C ALA A 8 -7.33 -46.06 52.86
N LYS A 9 -6.77 -44.95 53.34
CA LYS A 9 -6.95 -43.63 52.72
C LYS A 9 -6.22 -43.64 51.36
N LYS A 10 -6.97 -43.64 50.26
CA LYS A 10 -6.44 -43.26 48.94
C LYS A 10 -6.08 -41.77 48.98
N SER A 11 -4.79 -41.46 49.08
CA SER A 11 -4.28 -40.11 48.83
C SER A 11 -4.35 -39.84 47.33
N PHE A 12 -5.33 -39.04 46.90
CA PHE A 12 -5.25 -38.35 45.62
C PHE A 12 -4.25 -37.22 45.77
N LEU A 13 -2.98 -37.49 45.45
CA LEU A 13 -1.98 -36.45 45.25
C LEU A 13 -2.34 -35.72 43.96
N GLN A 14 -2.85 -34.49 44.06
CA GLN A 14 -2.82 -33.54 42.95
C GLN A 14 -1.35 -33.27 42.59
N PRO A 15 -0.94 -33.38 41.32
CA PRO A 15 0.40 -32.94 40.94
C PRO A 15 0.50 -31.43 41.19
N SER A 16 1.54 -31.00 41.91
CA SER A 16 1.85 -29.57 42.04
C SER A 16 2.12 -28.99 40.65
N LEU A 17 1.56 -27.79 40.41
CA LEU A 17 1.71 -26.99 39.19
C LEU A 17 3.19 -26.74 38.79
N GLU A 18 4.13 -27.02 39.68
CA GLU A 18 5.56 -26.81 39.49
C GLU A 18 6.22 -27.86 38.59
N THR A 19 5.59 -29.02 38.35
CA THR A 19 6.20 -30.11 37.55
C THR A 19 5.92 -30.06 36.04
N LEU A 20 5.02 -29.18 35.58
CA LEU A 20 4.79 -28.95 34.14
C LEU A 20 5.76 -27.91 33.56
N ALA A 21 6.18 -26.94 34.39
CA ALA A 21 7.12 -25.88 34.01
C ALA A 21 8.55 -26.44 33.79
N GLU A 22 8.95 -27.46 34.54
CA GLU A 22 10.28 -28.09 34.41
C GLU A 22 10.40 -29.08 33.24
N LYS A 23 9.26 -29.52 32.67
CA LYS A 23 9.24 -30.34 31.43
C LYS A 23 9.22 -29.53 30.15
N LEU A 24 8.97 -28.22 30.24
CA LEU A 24 9.36 -27.27 29.21
C LEU A 24 10.83 -26.95 29.42
N SER A 25 11.66 -27.96 29.14
CA SER A 25 13.10 -27.82 29.05
C SER A 25 13.40 -26.58 28.24
N LEU A 26 14.08 -25.61 28.88
CA LEU A 26 14.92 -24.57 28.29
C LEU A 26 14.86 -24.62 26.77
N CYS A 27 13.83 -23.99 26.19
CA CYS A 27 13.91 -23.65 24.78
C CYS A 27 15.18 -22.83 24.69
N GLU A 28 16.19 -23.39 24.01
CA GLU A 28 17.33 -22.61 23.54
C GLU A 28 16.79 -21.26 23.06
N PRO A 29 17.43 -20.11 23.39
CA PRO A 29 16.98 -18.83 22.87
C PRO A 29 16.71 -19.03 21.39
N ILE A 30 15.46 -18.79 20.99
CA ILE A 30 14.96 -19.07 19.65
C ILE A 30 16.06 -18.61 18.71
N LYS A 31 16.74 -19.55 18.06
CA LYS A 31 17.75 -19.24 17.04
C LYS A 31 17.05 -18.24 16.13
N THR A 32 17.58 -17.02 16.10
CA THR A 32 17.04 -15.88 15.35
C THR A 32 16.52 -16.40 14.03
N ARG A 33 15.18 -16.43 13.87
CA ARG A 33 14.54 -16.90 12.65
C ARG A 33 15.16 -16.10 11.49
N PRO A 34 15.41 -16.75 10.33
CA PRO A 34 16.23 -16.15 9.28
C PRO A 34 15.66 -14.78 8.93
N GLU A 35 16.57 -13.79 8.86
CA GLU A 35 16.31 -12.37 8.61
C GLU A 35 15.52 -12.08 7.32
N GLU A 36 15.38 -13.08 6.46
CA GLU A 36 14.66 -13.09 5.19
C GLU A 36 14.27 -14.54 4.87
N HIS A 37 13.03 -14.80 4.48
CA HIS A 37 12.57 -16.15 4.10
C HIS A 37 11.60 -16.13 2.93
N VAL A 38 12.03 -16.66 1.79
CA VAL A 38 11.17 -16.89 0.61
C VAL A 38 10.36 -18.17 0.79
N TYR A 39 9.05 -18.09 0.57
CA TYR A 39 8.11 -19.20 0.72
C TYR A 39 7.06 -19.17 -0.40
N GLN A 40 6.44 -20.32 -0.66
CA GLN A 40 5.34 -20.44 -1.61
C GLN A 40 4.40 -21.56 -1.15
N PRO A 41 3.30 -21.24 -0.46
CA PRO A 41 2.27 -22.22 -0.12
C PRO A 41 1.64 -22.79 -1.40
N LEU A 42 1.13 -24.02 -1.33
CA LEU A 42 0.51 -24.68 -2.48
C LEU A 42 -0.66 -23.82 -3.02
N GLY A 43 -0.62 -23.53 -4.31
CA GLY A 43 -1.65 -22.72 -4.98
C GLY A 43 -1.53 -21.21 -4.80
N GLN A 44 -0.53 -20.72 -4.05
CA GLN A 44 -0.33 -19.28 -3.78
C GLN A 44 0.90 -18.72 -4.52
N PRO A 45 0.98 -17.39 -4.71
CA PRO A 45 2.17 -16.77 -5.26
C PRO A 45 3.37 -16.92 -4.31
N LYS A 46 4.58 -16.97 -4.89
CA LYS A 46 5.84 -16.94 -4.15
C LYS A 46 6.04 -15.57 -3.51
N GLN A 47 6.35 -15.55 -2.22
CA GLN A 47 6.53 -14.32 -1.44
C GLN A 47 7.76 -14.44 -0.54
N CYS A 48 8.17 -13.35 0.08
CA CYS A 48 9.23 -13.30 1.07
C CYS A 48 8.67 -12.75 2.40
N VAL A 49 9.21 -13.21 3.53
CA VAL A 49 9.04 -12.56 4.84
C VAL A 49 10.35 -11.91 5.23
N ILE A 50 10.32 -10.63 5.57
CA ILE A 50 11.45 -9.87 6.12
C ILE A 50 10.94 -9.15 7.36
N ASP A 51 11.57 -9.39 8.51
CA ASP A 51 11.21 -8.76 9.79
C ASP A 51 9.71 -8.90 10.17
N GLY A 52 9.06 -9.98 9.72
CA GLY A 52 7.65 -10.27 9.97
C GLY A 52 6.66 -9.63 8.98
N GLU A 53 7.15 -8.84 8.02
CA GLU A 53 6.36 -8.25 6.94
C GLU A 53 6.48 -9.07 5.64
N ILE A 54 5.45 -9.06 4.80
CA ILE A 54 5.42 -9.82 3.54
C ILE A 54 5.91 -8.93 2.38
N TRP A 55 6.81 -9.46 1.56
CA TRP A 55 7.50 -8.75 0.48
C TRP A 55 7.53 -9.56 -0.82
N PRO A 56 7.78 -8.93 -1.98
CA PRO A 56 8.06 -9.68 -3.19
C PRO A 56 9.32 -10.56 -3.04
N PRO A 57 9.39 -11.71 -3.71
CA PRO A 57 10.38 -12.75 -3.42
C PRO A 57 11.84 -12.38 -3.74
N ILE A 58 12.08 -11.25 -4.41
CA ILE A 58 13.42 -10.77 -4.78
C ILE A 58 13.94 -9.66 -3.87
N PHE A 59 13.16 -9.25 -2.86
CA PHE A 59 13.53 -8.14 -1.98
C PHE A 59 14.48 -8.63 -0.92
N LYS A 60 15.47 -7.80 -0.60
CA LYS A 60 16.53 -8.12 0.35
C LYS A 60 16.31 -7.38 1.65
N ALA A 61 16.51 -8.06 2.77
CA ALA A 61 16.37 -7.47 4.11
C ALA A 61 17.22 -6.21 4.29
N ALA A 62 18.46 -6.22 3.82
CA ALA A 62 19.34 -5.06 3.88
C ALA A 62 18.78 -3.83 3.14
N ASN A 63 18.14 -4.03 1.99
CA ASN A 63 17.56 -2.94 1.20
C ASN A 63 16.29 -2.41 1.85
N VAL A 64 15.39 -3.29 2.30
CA VAL A 64 14.17 -2.90 3.02
C VAL A 64 14.52 -2.11 4.28
N ARG A 65 15.44 -2.61 5.11
CA ARG A 65 15.85 -1.95 6.37
C ARG A 65 16.50 -0.59 6.11
N SER A 66 17.47 -0.52 5.20
CA SER A 66 18.17 0.75 4.92
C SER A 66 17.22 1.82 4.38
N SER A 67 16.26 1.44 3.54
CA SER A 67 15.31 2.37 2.94
C SER A 67 14.30 2.96 3.94
N LYS A 68 13.94 2.24 5.01
CA LYS A 68 13.12 2.79 6.11
C LYS A 68 13.82 3.94 6.84
N THR A 69 15.16 3.98 6.80
CA THR A 69 16.01 5.00 7.43
C THR A 69 16.69 5.93 6.43
N LEU A 70 16.25 5.92 5.17
CA LEU A 70 16.81 6.76 4.10
C LEU A 70 16.76 8.24 4.52
N GLN A 71 17.89 8.93 4.31
CA GLN A 71 17.97 10.36 4.59
C GLN A 71 17.32 11.15 3.44
N VAL A 72 16.11 11.64 3.70
CA VAL A 72 15.35 12.46 2.75
C VAL A 72 16.00 13.84 2.63
N LYS A 73 16.14 14.32 1.39
CA LYS A 73 16.57 15.69 1.07
C LYS A 73 15.37 16.55 0.75
N ASP A 74 15.51 17.86 0.95
CA ASP A 74 14.45 18.84 0.72
C ASP A 74 13.89 18.86 -0.72
N THR A 75 14.67 18.38 -1.69
CA THR A 75 14.30 18.33 -3.11
C THR A 75 13.79 16.95 -3.55
N ASP A 76 13.72 15.98 -2.64
CA ASP A 76 13.22 14.65 -2.98
C ASP A 76 11.72 14.65 -3.19
N ILE A 77 11.30 13.82 -4.14
CA ILE A 77 9.91 13.62 -4.52
C ILE A 77 9.64 12.12 -4.42
N PHE A 78 8.65 11.72 -3.63
CA PHE A 78 8.22 10.34 -3.50
C PHE A 78 6.89 10.12 -4.21
N VAL A 79 6.82 9.09 -5.03
CA VAL A 79 5.56 8.52 -5.52
C VAL A 79 5.20 7.34 -4.61
N CYS A 80 4.20 7.55 -3.76
CA CYS A 80 3.77 6.62 -2.72
C CYS A 80 2.44 5.99 -3.13
N THR A 81 2.38 4.66 -3.25
CA THR A 81 1.12 3.99 -3.58
C THR A 81 1.08 2.62 -2.95
N TYR A 82 -0.10 2.07 -2.65
CA TYR A 82 -0.19 0.60 -2.55
C TYR A 82 0.12 0.00 -3.94
N PRO A 83 0.64 -1.23 -4.06
CA PRO A 83 0.85 -1.84 -5.36
C PRO A 83 -0.38 -1.72 -6.26
N LYS A 84 -0.16 -1.36 -7.52
CA LYS A 84 -1.19 -1.31 -8.59
C LYS A 84 -2.23 -0.19 -8.51
N CYS A 85 -1.96 0.85 -7.72
CA CYS A 85 -2.75 2.08 -7.68
C CYS A 85 -2.28 3.18 -8.68
N GLY A 86 -1.62 2.81 -9.79
CA GLY A 86 -1.22 3.79 -10.82
C GLY A 86 0.20 4.36 -10.71
N THR A 87 1.08 3.72 -9.95
CA THR A 87 2.45 4.22 -9.67
C THR A 87 3.26 4.56 -10.91
N THR A 88 3.29 3.66 -11.90
CA THR A 88 4.04 3.89 -13.15
C THR A 88 3.52 5.11 -13.90
N TRP A 89 2.23 5.37 -13.83
CA TRP A 89 1.60 6.50 -14.51
C TRP A 89 2.06 7.84 -13.92
N VAL A 90 2.02 7.96 -12.58
CA VAL A 90 2.50 9.15 -11.89
C VAL A 90 4.00 9.31 -12.00
N GLN A 91 4.78 8.23 -11.89
CA GLN A 91 6.23 8.28 -12.13
C GLN A 91 6.57 8.78 -13.54
N HIS A 92 5.82 8.34 -14.55
CA HIS A 92 5.98 8.77 -15.94
C HIS A 92 5.67 10.27 -16.11
N ILE A 93 4.54 10.74 -15.56
CA ILE A 93 4.18 12.17 -15.57
C ILE A 93 5.25 13.01 -14.86
N CYS A 94 5.68 12.60 -13.66
CA CYS A 94 6.72 13.31 -12.91
C CYS A 94 8.05 13.34 -13.67
N SER A 95 8.43 12.25 -14.33
CA SER A 95 9.67 12.18 -15.10
C SER A 95 9.65 13.13 -16.30
N GLN A 96 8.52 13.26 -16.99
CA GLN A 96 8.36 14.26 -18.06
C GLN A 96 8.46 15.71 -17.53
N LEU A 97 7.92 15.97 -16.35
CA LEU A 97 7.92 17.31 -15.73
C LEU A 97 9.28 17.71 -15.14
N LEU A 98 10.10 16.73 -14.72
CA LEU A 98 11.37 16.97 -14.05
C LEU A 98 12.58 16.87 -15.00
N ASN A 99 12.47 16.10 -16.08
CA ASN A 99 13.59 15.86 -16.99
C ASN A 99 13.16 16.07 -18.45
N SER A 100 13.65 17.14 -19.06
CA SER A 100 13.37 17.50 -20.46
C SER A 100 13.91 16.49 -21.49
N GLN A 101 14.85 15.63 -21.08
CA GLN A 101 15.38 14.55 -21.92
C GLN A 101 14.59 13.24 -21.75
N TYR A 102 13.66 13.18 -20.80
CA TYR A 102 12.88 11.97 -20.58
C TYR A 102 12.04 11.65 -21.82
N GLY A 103 12.34 10.50 -22.42
CA GLY A 103 11.68 10.03 -23.62
C GLY A 103 12.23 10.54 -24.95
N GLY A 104 13.36 11.25 -24.95
CA GLY A 104 14.10 11.57 -26.17
C GLY A 104 14.75 10.37 -26.86
N GLU A 105 15.24 10.57 -28.08
CA GLU A 105 15.97 9.57 -28.87
C GLU A 105 17.36 9.30 -28.23
N GLY A 106 17.57 8.09 -27.70
CA GLY A 106 18.78 7.67 -26.98
C GLY A 106 18.56 6.40 -26.13
N GLU A 107 19.59 5.92 -25.43
CA GLU A 107 19.46 4.80 -24.49
C GLU A 107 18.33 5.09 -23.50
N VAL A 108 17.24 4.35 -23.63
CA VAL A 108 16.08 4.47 -22.76
C VAL A 108 16.50 4.04 -21.37
N SER A 109 16.79 5.00 -20.49
CA SER A 109 16.99 4.68 -19.08
C SER A 109 15.69 4.12 -18.53
N GLU A 110 15.71 2.85 -18.13
CA GLU A 110 14.57 2.18 -17.53
C GLU A 110 14.03 3.02 -16.36
N LEU A 111 12.71 3.13 -16.23
CA LEU A 111 12.09 3.91 -15.17
C LEU A 111 12.52 3.44 -13.79
N SER A 112 12.91 2.17 -13.64
CA SER A 112 13.40 1.63 -12.38
C SER A 112 14.78 2.16 -11.95
N PHE A 113 15.56 2.75 -12.87
CA PHE A 113 16.83 3.41 -12.56
C PHE A 113 16.67 4.92 -12.32
N THR A 114 15.83 5.58 -13.10
CA THR A 114 15.57 7.02 -12.97
C THR A 114 14.57 7.34 -11.86
N SER A 115 13.68 6.40 -11.54
CA SER A 115 12.76 6.46 -10.43
C SER A 115 12.67 5.12 -9.68
N PRO A 116 13.67 4.80 -8.86
CA PRO A 116 13.76 3.49 -8.21
C PRO A 116 12.71 3.32 -7.12
N MET A 117 12.33 2.06 -6.94
CA MET A 117 11.63 1.64 -5.73
C MET A 117 12.64 1.50 -4.59
N ILE A 118 12.52 2.36 -3.57
CA ILE A 118 13.53 2.48 -2.51
C ILE A 118 13.74 1.14 -1.79
N GLU A 119 12.67 0.42 -1.47
CA GLU A 119 12.73 -0.82 -0.71
C GLU A 119 13.31 -2.01 -1.50
N LYS A 120 13.33 -1.90 -2.83
CA LYS A 120 14.01 -2.87 -3.70
C LYS A 120 15.48 -2.53 -3.86
N MET A 121 15.82 -1.25 -4.02
CA MET A 121 17.16 -0.80 -4.40
C MET A 121 18.08 -0.51 -3.19
N GLY A 122 17.50 -0.14 -2.05
CA GLY A 122 18.24 0.25 -0.85
C GLY A 122 18.66 1.72 -0.83
N ALA A 123 19.03 2.21 0.36
CA ALA A 123 19.37 3.62 0.55
C ALA A 123 20.63 4.06 -0.21
N GLU A 124 21.65 3.21 -0.28
CA GLU A 124 22.92 3.51 -0.97
C GLU A 124 22.71 3.84 -2.45
N TYR A 125 21.88 3.06 -3.14
CA TYR A 125 21.54 3.34 -4.53
C TYR A 125 20.80 4.68 -4.66
N CYS A 126 19.84 4.94 -3.78
CA CYS A 126 19.08 6.19 -3.77
C CYS A 126 19.97 7.41 -3.52
N ASP A 127 21.01 7.29 -2.68
CA ASP A 127 21.97 8.36 -2.38
C ASP A 127 22.95 8.62 -3.54
N SER A 128 23.10 7.66 -4.47
CA SER A 128 23.92 7.84 -5.69
C SER A 128 23.21 8.63 -6.80
N LEU A 129 21.89 8.83 -6.69
CA LEU A 129 21.10 9.53 -7.71
C LEU A 129 21.35 11.04 -7.72
N THR A 130 21.22 11.64 -8.90
CA THR A 130 21.23 13.09 -9.05
C THR A 130 19.96 13.72 -8.47
N HIS A 131 20.08 14.94 -7.93
CA HIS A 131 18.95 15.69 -7.39
C HIS A 131 18.28 16.57 -8.47
N PRO A 132 16.96 16.84 -8.37
CA PRO A 132 16.02 16.24 -7.41
C PRO A 132 15.80 14.75 -7.67
N ARG A 133 15.71 13.93 -6.61
CA ARG A 133 15.46 12.49 -6.74
C ARG A 133 13.96 12.24 -6.86
N LEU A 134 13.55 11.51 -7.90
CA LEU A 134 12.18 11.00 -8.03
C LEU A 134 12.14 9.55 -7.54
N LEU A 135 11.74 9.33 -6.30
CA LEU A 135 11.73 8.02 -5.65
C LEU A 135 10.33 7.40 -5.69
N LYS A 136 10.25 6.08 -5.72
CA LYS A 136 8.99 5.33 -5.59
C LYS A 136 9.00 4.51 -4.31
N THR A 137 7.85 4.35 -3.67
CA THR A 137 7.68 3.36 -2.61
C THR A 137 6.26 2.80 -2.54
N HIS A 138 6.17 1.55 -2.07
CA HIS A 138 4.94 0.88 -1.63
C HIS A 138 4.91 0.66 -0.10
N PHE A 139 5.81 1.31 0.65
CA PHE A 139 5.74 1.33 2.09
C PHE A 139 4.44 1.98 2.58
N SER A 140 3.89 1.43 3.67
CA SER A 140 2.92 2.15 4.49
C SER A 140 3.53 3.45 5.00
N PHE A 141 2.68 4.40 5.40
CA PHE A 141 3.16 5.70 5.90
C PHE A 141 4.20 5.54 7.02
N THR A 142 3.98 4.63 7.98
CA THR A 142 4.89 4.37 9.11
C THR A 142 6.30 3.92 8.68
N ASN A 143 6.42 3.21 7.56
CA ASN A 143 7.69 2.74 7.04
C ASN A 143 8.31 3.74 6.03
N THR A 144 7.53 4.71 5.54
CA THR A 144 8.01 5.69 4.56
C THR A 144 8.93 6.71 5.24
N PRO A 145 10.13 6.96 4.73
CA PRO A 145 11.00 8.00 5.26
C PRO A 145 10.36 9.37 4.99
N VAL A 146 9.96 10.06 6.07
CA VAL A 146 9.27 11.35 6.00
C VAL A 146 10.20 12.52 6.36
N SER A 147 10.02 13.64 5.69
CA SER A 147 10.64 14.93 6.03
C SER A 147 9.65 16.06 5.81
N LYS A 148 9.92 17.22 6.43
CA LYS A 148 9.04 18.40 6.32
C LYS A 148 9.06 19.03 4.91
N ASN A 149 10.18 18.91 4.20
CA ASN A 149 10.39 19.64 2.93
C ASN A 149 10.30 18.73 1.70
N GLY A 150 10.61 17.43 1.83
CA GLY A 150 10.42 16.47 0.77
C GLY A 150 8.94 16.39 0.36
N LYS A 151 8.68 16.11 -0.91
CA LYS A 151 7.32 16.06 -1.47
C LYS A 151 6.84 14.63 -1.63
N TYR A 152 5.58 14.37 -1.32
CA TYR A 152 4.98 13.04 -1.39
C TYR A 152 3.73 13.09 -2.25
N ILE A 153 3.70 12.35 -3.35
CA ILE A 153 2.51 12.17 -4.19
C ILE A 153 1.94 10.80 -3.84
N PHE A 154 0.84 10.79 -3.10
CA PHE A 154 0.12 9.59 -2.75
C PHE A 154 -0.99 9.30 -3.74
N VAL A 155 -1.06 8.08 -4.26
CA VAL A 155 -2.14 7.68 -5.18
C VAL A 155 -2.93 6.51 -4.59
N ALA A 156 -4.22 6.75 -4.42
CA ALA A 156 -5.20 5.73 -4.06
C ALA A 156 -5.95 5.26 -5.31
N ARG A 157 -6.48 4.04 -5.25
CA ARG A 157 -7.33 3.45 -6.29
C ARG A 157 -8.39 2.61 -5.62
N ASN A 158 -9.58 2.50 -6.20
CA ASN A 158 -10.62 1.60 -5.76
C ASN A 158 -10.04 0.21 -5.43
N PRO A 159 -10.28 -0.34 -4.22
CA PRO A 159 -9.68 -1.60 -3.79
C PRO A 159 -10.06 -2.79 -4.69
N LYS A 160 -11.23 -2.79 -5.33
CA LYS A 160 -11.67 -3.87 -6.22
C LYS A 160 -10.84 -3.92 -7.52
N ASP A 161 -10.61 -2.77 -8.14
CA ASP A 161 -9.72 -2.66 -9.31
C ASP A 161 -8.25 -2.83 -8.96
N CYS A 162 -7.84 -2.35 -7.77
CA CYS A 162 -6.51 -2.58 -7.24
C CYS A 162 -6.22 -4.08 -7.12
N LEU A 163 -7.10 -4.83 -6.45
CA LEU A 163 -7.01 -6.29 -6.30
C LEU A 163 -6.94 -6.97 -7.67
N THR A 164 -7.87 -6.64 -8.57
CA THR A 164 -7.91 -7.21 -9.92
C THR A 164 -6.61 -6.98 -10.67
N SER A 165 -6.08 -5.75 -10.61
CA SER A 165 -4.79 -5.43 -11.24
C SER A 165 -3.62 -6.14 -10.57
N TYR A 166 -3.69 -6.40 -9.26
CA TYR A 166 -2.63 -7.06 -8.50
C TYR A 166 -2.60 -8.57 -8.71
N TYR A 167 -3.76 -9.19 -8.89
CA TYR A 167 -3.90 -10.56 -9.35
C TYR A 167 -3.17 -10.78 -10.69
N PHE A 168 -3.48 -9.96 -11.70
CA PHE A 168 -2.82 -10.08 -13.01
C PHE A 168 -1.33 -9.75 -12.96
N HIS A 169 -0.91 -8.85 -12.07
CA HIS A 169 0.51 -8.58 -11.87
C HIS A 169 1.25 -9.81 -11.33
N ASN A 170 0.70 -10.51 -10.34
CA ASN A 170 1.31 -11.73 -9.78
C ASN A 170 1.35 -12.88 -10.79
N ARG A 171 0.35 -12.99 -11.67
CA ARG A 171 0.38 -13.94 -12.79
C ARG A 171 1.42 -13.57 -13.84
N ASN A 172 1.57 -12.29 -14.13
CA ASN A 172 2.45 -11.85 -15.21
C ASN A 172 3.94 -11.89 -14.82
N PHE A 173 4.26 -11.50 -13.59
CA PHE A 173 5.65 -11.38 -13.15
C PHE A 173 6.21 -12.75 -12.77
N LYS A 174 7.22 -13.21 -13.51
CA LYS A 174 7.84 -14.55 -13.33
C LYS A 174 8.37 -14.80 -11.93
N ILE A 175 8.73 -13.74 -11.20
CA ILE A 175 9.27 -13.82 -9.83
C ILE A 175 8.29 -14.47 -8.85
N TYR A 176 6.98 -14.32 -9.06
CA TYR A 176 5.96 -14.89 -8.18
C TYR A 176 5.67 -16.36 -8.49
N ASP A 177 6.17 -16.89 -9.61
CA ASP A 177 6.03 -18.31 -9.98
C ASP A 177 4.57 -18.80 -9.93
N TRP A 178 3.66 -18.00 -10.49
CA TRP A 178 2.22 -18.13 -10.28
C TRP A 178 1.37 -17.75 -11.51
N ALA A 179 1.87 -18.03 -12.71
CA ALA A 179 1.23 -17.62 -13.96
C ALA A 179 -0.19 -18.20 -14.19
N GLN A 180 -0.49 -19.35 -13.61
CA GLN A 180 -1.81 -20.01 -13.67
C GLN A 180 -2.61 -19.83 -12.37
N GLY A 181 -2.35 -18.74 -11.65
CA GLY A 181 -2.98 -18.45 -10.38
C GLY A 181 -4.51 -18.33 -10.44
N ASP A 182 -5.16 -18.81 -9.40
CA ASP A 182 -6.60 -18.75 -9.20
C ASP A 182 -7.05 -17.41 -8.57
N PHE A 183 -8.13 -16.83 -9.09
CA PHE A 183 -8.60 -15.52 -8.64
C PHE A 183 -9.15 -15.55 -7.21
N ASP A 184 -9.89 -16.59 -6.85
CA ASP A 184 -10.51 -16.72 -5.52
C ASP A 184 -9.44 -16.88 -4.44
N VAL A 185 -8.37 -17.63 -4.73
CA VAL A 185 -7.20 -17.71 -3.84
C VAL A 185 -6.58 -16.32 -3.63
N PHE A 186 -6.40 -15.55 -4.69
CA PHE A 186 -5.82 -14.20 -4.59
C PHE A 186 -6.75 -13.23 -3.85
N PHE A 187 -8.05 -13.35 -4.07
CA PHE A 187 -9.07 -12.58 -3.37
C PHE A 187 -8.94 -12.78 -1.86
N GLU A 188 -8.89 -14.03 -1.39
CA GLU A 188 -8.72 -14.32 0.04
C GLU A 188 -7.41 -13.80 0.61
N LEU A 189 -6.31 -13.89 -0.13
CA LEU A 189 -5.02 -13.33 0.30
C LEU A 189 -5.07 -11.80 0.42
N PHE A 190 -5.73 -11.12 -0.52
CA PHE A 190 -5.86 -9.66 -0.51
C PHE A 190 -6.69 -9.18 0.69
N VAL A 191 -7.88 -9.74 0.90
CA VAL A 191 -8.80 -9.30 1.98
C VAL A 191 -8.31 -9.66 3.37
N SER A 192 -7.37 -10.61 3.49
CA SER A 192 -6.73 -10.98 4.74
C SER A 192 -5.37 -10.31 4.96
N GLY A 193 -4.92 -9.44 4.05
CA GLY A 193 -3.63 -8.75 4.14
C GLY A 193 -2.41 -9.67 4.02
N GLN A 194 -2.56 -10.86 3.43
CA GLN A 194 -1.51 -11.88 3.28
C GLN A 194 -0.74 -11.78 1.95
N LEU A 195 -0.69 -10.59 1.37
CA LEU A 195 0.08 -10.27 0.17
C LEU A 195 1.28 -9.39 0.52
N ALA A 196 2.26 -9.36 -0.39
CA ALA A 196 3.37 -8.43 -0.29
C ALA A 196 2.87 -6.99 -0.11
N PHE A 197 3.57 -6.24 0.74
CA PHE A 197 3.20 -4.89 1.19
C PHE A 197 2.00 -4.82 2.16
N GLY A 198 1.41 -5.96 2.54
CA GLY A 198 0.46 -6.07 3.65
C GLY A 198 -0.99 -5.75 3.28
N ASP A 199 -1.75 -5.23 4.24
CA ASP A 199 -3.17 -4.90 4.07
C ASP A 199 -3.36 -3.56 3.34
N TYR A 200 -4.17 -3.58 2.28
CA TYR A 200 -4.49 -2.37 1.49
C TYR A 200 -5.16 -1.29 2.37
N TYR A 201 -6.07 -1.69 3.26
CA TYR A 201 -6.87 -0.73 4.02
C TYR A 201 -6.02 -0.06 5.10
N ASP A 202 -5.14 -0.80 5.80
CA ASP A 202 -4.15 -0.23 6.71
C ASP A 202 -3.20 0.73 5.98
N HIS A 203 -2.78 0.37 4.76
CA HIS A 203 -1.95 1.25 3.93
C HIS A 203 -2.66 2.57 3.60
N LEU A 204 -3.94 2.52 3.18
CA LEU A 204 -4.73 3.73 2.91
C LEU A 204 -4.96 4.55 4.19
N LEU A 205 -5.41 3.91 5.26
CA LEU A 205 -5.67 4.55 6.57
C LEU A 205 -4.43 5.23 7.14
N GLY A 206 -3.23 4.69 6.90
CA GLY A 206 -1.99 5.31 7.35
C GLY A 206 -1.68 6.64 6.66
N TRP A 207 -2.14 6.84 5.42
CA TRP A 207 -1.91 8.06 4.65
C TRP A 207 -3.02 9.10 4.79
N LEU A 208 -4.25 8.69 5.11
CA LEU A 208 -5.40 9.60 5.22
C LEU A 208 -5.20 10.78 6.19
N PRO A 209 -4.57 10.62 7.37
CA PRO A 209 -4.31 11.75 8.27
C PRO A 209 -3.43 12.86 7.66
N HIS A 210 -2.70 12.54 6.58
CA HIS A 210 -1.72 13.42 5.92
C HIS A 210 -2.27 14.03 4.63
N ILE A 211 -3.54 13.81 4.30
CA ILE A 211 -4.15 14.28 3.04
C ILE A 211 -4.10 15.81 2.87
N ASN A 212 -4.06 16.55 3.99
CA ASN A 212 -4.03 18.01 4.03
C ASN A 212 -2.64 18.58 4.35
N ASP A 213 -1.60 17.75 4.44
CA ASP A 213 -0.23 18.23 4.67
C ASP A 213 0.28 18.97 3.42
N GLU A 214 0.90 20.14 3.59
CA GLU A 214 1.31 21.01 2.47
C GLU A 214 2.30 20.33 1.49
N ASN A 215 3.07 19.36 1.98
CA ASN A 215 4.04 18.59 1.20
C ASN A 215 3.52 17.22 0.75
N VAL A 216 2.20 16.99 0.83
CA VAL A 216 1.53 15.78 0.34
C VAL A 216 0.49 16.15 -0.73
N LEU A 217 0.59 15.53 -1.90
CA LEU A 217 -0.44 15.59 -2.93
C LEU A 217 -1.16 14.25 -2.97
N PHE A 218 -2.46 14.25 -2.67
CA PHE A 218 -3.31 13.08 -2.78
C PHE A 218 -4.01 13.03 -4.14
N LEU A 219 -3.97 11.87 -4.79
CA LEU A 219 -4.63 11.61 -6.06
C LEU A 219 -5.46 10.33 -5.97
N LYS A 220 -6.62 10.32 -6.63
CA LYS A 220 -7.39 9.10 -6.92
C LYS A 220 -7.15 8.69 -8.36
N TYR A 221 -6.84 7.42 -8.58
CA TYR A 221 -6.59 6.87 -9.91
C TYR A 221 -7.78 7.09 -10.85
N GLU A 222 -8.99 6.95 -10.34
CA GLU A 222 -10.23 7.12 -11.09
C GLU A 222 -10.40 8.57 -11.57
N ASP A 223 -10.16 9.56 -10.70
CA ASP A 223 -10.19 10.97 -11.07
C ASP A 223 -9.13 11.31 -12.13
N MET A 224 -7.93 10.70 -12.05
CA MET A 224 -6.90 10.86 -13.07
C MET A 224 -7.28 10.24 -14.41
N PHE A 225 -8.07 9.16 -14.38
CA PHE A 225 -8.55 8.49 -15.57
C PHE A 225 -9.68 9.25 -16.26
N ASP A 226 -10.53 9.90 -15.48
CA ASP A 226 -11.61 10.76 -15.97
C ASP A 226 -11.08 12.08 -16.55
N ASP A 227 -10.19 12.77 -15.81
CA ASP A 227 -9.59 14.04 -16.24
C ASP A 227 -8.07 14.05 -16.01
N LEU A 228 -7.36 13.51 -17.00
CA LEU A 228 -5.90 13.43 -16.99
C LEU A 228 -5.23 14.81 -17.04
N GLU A 229 -5.81 15.78 -17.76
CA GLU A 229 -5.21 17.11 -17.91
C GLU A 229 -5.17 17.84 -16.57
N THR A 230 -6.28 17.83 -15.83
CA THR A 230 -6.34 18.38 -14.48
C THR A 230 -5.38 17.67 -13.52
N ALA A 231 -5.24 16.34 -13.62
CA ALA A 231 -4.29 15.60 -12.80
C ALA A 231 -2.83 15.99 -13.08
N VAL A 232 -2.44 16.07 -14.36
CA VAL A 232 -1.09 16.50 -14.76
C VAL A 232 -0.82 17.93 -14.29
N TYR A 233 -1.80 18.83 -14.46
CA TYR A 233 -1.69 20.21 -14.00
C TYR A 233 -1.48 20.29 -12.48
N LYS A 234 -2.27 19.56 -11.69
CA LYS A 234 -2.12 19.48 -10.23
C LYS A 234 -0.74 18.97 -9.81
N ILE A 235 -0.23 17.93 -10.47
CA ILE A 235 1.12 17.40 -10.21
C ILE A 235 2.17 18.47 -10.51
N GLY A 236 2.11 19.15 -11.66
CA GLY A 236 3.08 20.21 -12.01
C GLY A 236 3.08 21.37 -11.03
N GLN A 237 1.89 21.84 -10.62
CA GLN A 237 1.74 22.89 -9.59
C GLN A 237 2.34 22.46 -8.25
N PHE A 238 2.06 21.24 -7.80
CA PHE A 238 2.59 20.68 -6.57
C PHE A 238 4.12 20.53 -6.60
N LEU A 239 4.67 20.03 -7.71
CA LEU A 239 6.12 19.92 -7.90
C LEU A 239 6.81 21.30 -7.93
N GLY A 240 6.12 22.34 -8.42
CA GLY A 240 6.62 23.71 -8.42
C GLY A 240 7.79 23.93 -9.38
N GLY A 241 8.49 25.07 -9.24
CA GLY A 241 9.67 25.39 -10.04
C GLY A 241 9.43 25.27 -11.55
N ASN A 242 10.32 24.57 -12.26
CA ASN A 242 10.17 24.36 -13.69
C ASN A 242 8.93 23.51 -14.06
N ALA A 243 8.55 22.52 -13.24
CA ALA A 243 7.39 21.68 -13.49
C ALA A 243 6.09 22.51 -13.55
N LYS A 244 5.97 23.51 -12.66
CA LYS A 244 4.87 24.48 -12.68
C LYS A 244 4.84 25.28 -13.98
N ASN A 245 5.98 25.82 -14.42
CA ASN A 245 6.07 26.59 -15.66
C ASN A 245 5.68 25.75 -16.89
N LEU A 246 6.02 24.46 -16.90
CA LEU A 246 5.67 23.54 -17.98
C LEU A 246 4.15 23.32 -18.07
N VAL A 247 3.46 23.14 -16.94
CA VAL A 247 1.99 22.92 -16.94
C VAL A 247 1.18 24.20 -17.15
N GLU A 248 1.75 25.37 -16.90
CA GLU A 248 1.12 26.66 -17.23
C GLU A 248 1.16 26.99 -18.73
N ASN A 249 2.05 26.32 -19.48
CA ASN A 249 2.04 26.40 -20.93
C ASN A 249 1.10 25.34 -21.51
N GLN A 250 -0.02 25.77 -22.09
CA GLN A 250 -1.06 24.87 -22.59
C GLN A 250 -0.55 23.89 -23.67
N GLU A 251 0.36 24.31 -24.55
CA GLU A 251 0.90 23.43 -25.60
C GLU A 251 1.75 22.32 -25.00
N ILE A 252 2.58 22.65 -24.01
CA ILE A 252 3.42 21.68 -23.29
C ILE A 252 2.55 20.74 -22.45
N LEU A 253 1.57 21.27 -21.72
CA LEU A 253 0.62 20.48 -20.94
C LEU A 253 -0.11 19.46 -21.83
N THR A 254 -0.67 19.92 -22.95
CA THR A 254 -1.39 19.06 -23.92
C THR A 254 -0.49 17.93 -24.40
N LYS A 255 0.79 18.22 -24.68
CA LYS A 255 1.76 17.20 -25.10
C LYS A 255 2.01 16.17 -24.00
N ILE A 256 2.27 16.60 -22.76
CA ILE A 256 2.51 15.70 -21.63
C ILE A 256 1.29 14.81 -21.38
N VAL A 257 0.08 15.36 -21.50
CA VAL A 257 -1.18 14.62 -21.37
C VAL A 257 -1.29 13.55 -22.46
N GLU A 258 -1.04 13.89 -23.72
CA GLU A 258 -1.10 12.94 -24.84
C GLU A 258 -0.08 11.81 -24.68
N ASP A 259 1.15 12.13 -24.29
CA ASP A 259 2.21 11.14 -24.05
C ASP A 259 1.89 10.25 -22.84
N SER A 260 1.15 10.79 -21.87
CA SER A 260 0.71 10.09 -20.66
C SER A 260 -0.58 9.28 -20.83
N LYS A 261 -1.24 9.31 -21.99
CA LYS A 261 -2.39 8.42 -22.24
C LYS A 261 -1.94 6.96 -22.19
N ILE A 262 -2.80 6.09 -21.66
CA ILE A 262 -2.49 4.66 -21.50
C ILE A 262 -2.03 4.01 -22.81
N ASP A 263 -2.69 4.33 -23.93
CA ASP A 263 -2.34 3.75 -25.24
C ASP A 263 -1.02 4.32 -25.80
N SER A 264 -0.67 5.57 -25.47
CA SER A 264 0.65 6.14 -25.77
C SER A 264 1.73 5.43 -24.97
N MET A 265 1.51 5.23 -23.66
CA MET A 265 2.46 4.53 -22.79
C MET A 265 2.67 3.06 -23.22
N LYS A 266 1.61 2.35 -23.68
CA LYS A 266 1.72 0.95 -24.15
C LYS A 266 2.72 0.77 -25.27
N LYS A 267 2.84 1.75 -26.19
CA LYS A 267 3.77 1.68 -27.33
C LYS A 267 5.24 1.54 -26.92
N ASN A 268 5.61 2.05 -25.73
CA ASN A 268 6.98 2.08 -25.23
C ASN A 268 7.10 1.39 -23.85
N GLN A 269 6.29 0.36 -23.60
CA GLN A 269 6.16 -0.21 -22.25
C GLN A 269 7.43 -0.88 -21.69
N GLU A 270 8.37 -1.27 -22.54
CA GLU A 270 9.67 -1.82 -22.13
C GLU A 270 10.51 -0.84 -21.31
N ARG A 271 10.26 0.48 -21.46
CA ARG A 271 10.86 1.51 -20.61
C ARG A 271 10.49 1.36 -19.14
N TYR A 272 9.29 0.85 -18.85
CA TYR A 272 8.80 0.77 -17.49
C TYR A 272 9.24 -0.51 -16.79
N PHE A 273 9.37 -1.60 -17.55
CA PHE A 273 9.88 -2.85 -17.04
C PHE A 273 10.34 -3.79 -18.19
N PRO A 274 11.47 -4.49 -18.03
CA PRO A 274 12.00 -5.41 -19.03
C PRO A 274 11.10 -6.63 -19.29
N ALA A 275 10.70 -6.82 -20.55
CA ALA A 275 9.75 -7.86 -20.98
C ALA A 275 10.21 -9.30 -20.66
N GLN A 276 11.52 -9.56 -20.60
CA GLN A 276 12.08 -10.88 -20.29
C GLN A 276 11.66 -11.43 -18.92
N HIS A 277 11.30 -10.56 -17.98
CA HIS A 277 10.84 -10.94 -16.64
C HIS A 277 9.32 -11.11 -16.54
N LEU A 278 8.60 -10.94 -17.66
CA LEU A 278 7.15 -11.01 -17.77
C LEU A 278 6.72 -12.19 -18.66
N THR A 279 5.46 -12.59 -18.52
CA THR A 279 4.80 -13.58 -19.39
C THR A 279 3.91 -12.95 -20.46
N SER A 280 3.50 -11.69 -20.25
CA SER A 280 2.71 -10.85 -21.16
C SER A 280 3.10 -9.38 -20.96
N ASP A 281 2.46 -8.49 -21.71
CA ASP A 281 2.61 -7.04 -21.62
C ASP A 281 2.53 -6.48 -20.18
N PHE A 282 3.38 -5.49 -19.88
CA PHE A 282 3.42 -4.80 -18.59
C PHE A 282 2.15 -3.97 -18.35
N ILE A 283 1.73 -3.20 -19.36
CA ILE A 283 0.50 -2.40 -19.30
C ILE A 283 -0.66 -3.23 -19.84
N ARG A 284 -1.47 -3.78 -18.93
CA ARG A 284 -2.57 -4.69 -19.27
C ARG A 284 -3.74 -4.00 -20.02
N ARG A 285 -4.48 -3.13 -19.34
CA ARG A 285 -5.69 -2.47 -19.87
C ARG A 285 -5.68 -0.97 -19.60
N GLY A 286 -5.51 -0.59 -18.33
CA GLY A 286 -5.80 0.76 -17.83
C GLY A 286 -7.30 0.96 -17.61
N GLY A 287 -7.69 1.98 -16.86
CA GLY A 287 -9.10 2.32 -16.61
C GLY A 287 -9.69 1.81 -15.30
N SER A 288 -10.98 2.07 -15.13
CA SER A 288 -11.76 1.75 -13.93
C SER A 288 -12.81 0.66 -14.21
N ARG A 289 -13.34 0.06 -13.13
CA ARG A 289 -14.43 -0.92 -13.09
C ARG A 289 -14.16 -2.26 -13.76
N ASP A 290 -12.91 -2.59 -14.02
CA ASP A 290 -12.55 -3.86 -14.65
C ASP A 290 -12.78 -5.06 -13.72
N TRP A 291 -12.83 -4.81 -12.42
CA TRP A 291 -13.17 -5.80 -11.38
C TRP A 291 -14.50 -6.54 -11.64
N THR A 292 -15.46 -5.90 -12.31
CA THR A 292 -16.76 -6.49 -12.67
C THR A 292 -16.65 -7.70 -13.60
N ASN A 293 -15.54 -7.82 -14.33
CA ASN A 293 -15.27 -8.95 -15.22
C ASN A 293 -14.73 -10.20 -14.48
N TYR A 294 -14.39 -10.08 -13.19
CA TYR A 294 -13.64 -11.11 -12.47
C TYR A 294 -14.21 -11.47 -11.11
N MET A 295 -14.77 -10.49 -10.38
CA MET A 295 -15.37 -10.75 -9.08
C MET A 295 -16.76 -11.35 -9.23
N SER A 296 -17.13 -12.24 -8.30
CA SER A 296 -18.54 -12.58 -8.08
C SER A 296 -19.26 -11.48 -7.31
N ARG A 297 -20.60 -11.51 -7.31
CA ARG A 297 -21.41 -10.56 -6.52
C ARG A 297 -21.08 -10.67 -5.03
N GLU A 298 -20.92 -11.89 -4.53
CA GLU A 298 -20.59 -12.15 -3.13
C GLU A 298 -19.21 -11.59 -2.74
N GLN A 299 -18.21 -11.72 -3.63
CA GLN A 299 -16.88 -11.14 -3.43
C GLN A 299 -16.94 -9.61 -3.40
N SER A 300 -17.71 -9.03 -4.33
CA SER A 300 -17.97 -7.59 -4.38
C SER A 300 -18.61 -7.09 -3.08
N ASP A 301 -19.71 -7.70 -2.65
CA ASP A 301 -20.45 -7.31 -1.45
C ASP A 301 -19.56 -7.42 -0.19
N ARG A 302 -18.71 -8.45 -0.12
CA ARG A 302 -17.74 -8.61 0.98
C ARG A 302 -16.71 -7.49 0.99
N MET A 303 -16.18 -7.10 -0.18
CA MET A 303 -15.26 -5.96 -0.29
C MET A 303 -15.94 -4.66 0.13
N ASP A 304 -17.19 -4.44 -0.26
CA ASP A 304 -17.96 -3.25 0.12
C ASP A 304 -18.24 -3.20 1.62
N ALA A 305 -18.55 -4.34 2.23
CA ALA A 305 -18.71 -4.43 3.68
C ALA A 305 -17.40 -4.12 4.43
N ILE A 306 -16.26 -4.65 3.95
CA ILE A 306 -14.94 -4.34 4.54
C ILE A 306 -14.63 -2.86 4.37
N PHE A 307 -14.77 -2.30 3.17
CA PHE A 307 -14.46 -0.90 2.88
C PHE A 307 -15.31 0.04 3.74
N ARG A 308 -16.64 -0.14 3.75
CA ARG A 308 -17.55 0.67 4.60
C ARG A 308 -17.19 0.59 6.07
N THR A 309 -16.86 -0.61 6.57
CA THR A 309 -16.51 -0.79 7.99
C THR A 309 -15.17 -0.13 8.33
N ARG A 310 -14.17 -0.32 7.47
CA ARG A 310 -12.78 0.12 7.73
C ARG A 310 -12.59 1.62 7.50
N MET A 311 -13.29 2.19 6.52
CA MET A 311 -13.22 3.62 6.19
C MET A 311 -14.26 4.47 6.92
N ALA A 312 -15.14 3.86 7.73
CA ALA A 312 -16.17 4.57 8.48
C ALA A 312 -15.57 5.75 9.29
N GLY A 313 -16.16 6.93 9.14
CA GLY A 313 -15.72 8.14 9.84
C GLY A 313 -14.46 8.79 9.27
N THR A 314 -13.95 8.32 8.13
CA THR A 314 -12.84 8.95 7.40
C THR A 314 -13.35 9.67 6.15
N GLU A 315 -12.55 10.59 5.61
CA GLU A 315 -12.87 11.28 4.34
C GLU A 315 -13.01 10.29 3.16
N ALA A 316 -12.37 9.12 3.24
CA ALA A 316 -12.41 8.10 2.19
C ALA A 316 -13.68 7.25 2.16
N ALA A 317 -14.55 7.37 3.17
CA ALA A 317 -15.76 6.54 3.30
C ALA A 317 -16.64 6.58 2.04
N ASP A 318 -16.67 7.72 1.35
CA ASP A 318 -17.59 8.00 0.25
C ASP A 318 -16.91 8.13 -1.13
N TRP A 319 -15.59 7.93 -1.24
CA TRP A 319 -14.84 8.25 -2.46
C TRP A 319 -15.23 7.45 -3.71
N TRP A 320 -15.70 6.22 -3.54
CA TRP A 320 -15.90 5.28 -4.63
C TRP A 320 -17.30 4.68 -4.64
N LYS A 321 -18.33 5.39 -4.17
CA LYS A 321 -19.72 4.87 -4.17
C LYS A 321 -20.13 4.36 -5.56
N LEU A 322 -19.93 5.18 -6.59
CA LEU A 322 -20.21 4.78 -7.97
C LEU A 322 -19.23 3.72 -8.47
N GLU A 323 -17.93 3.91 -8.23
CA GLU A 323 -16.87 3.02 -8.72
C GLU A 323 -16.91 1.60 -8.14
N GLN A 324 -17.43 1.43 -6.92
CA GLN A 324 -17.60 0.15 -6.25
C GLN A 324 -18.97 -0.49 -6.50
N ALA A 325 -19.99 0.25 -6.94
CA ALA A 325 -21.33 -0.31 -7.14
C ALA A 325 -21.31 -1.43 -8.20
N TRP A 326 -22.02 -2.53 -7.92
CA TRP A 326 -22.17 -3.64 -8.86
C TRP A 326 -23.01 -3.22 -10.07
N ASP A 327 -24.13 -2.57 -9.80
CA ASP A 327 -25.04 -1.98 -10.77
C ASP A 327 -25.52 -0.59 -10.28
N MET A 328 -26.26 0.12 -11.13
CA MET A 328 -26.80 1.45 -10.79
C MET A 328 -27.92 1.39 -9.75
N GLU A 329 -28.56 0.23 -9.53
CA GLU A 329 -29.60 0.08 -8.52
C GLU A 329 -29.00 0.08 -7.11
N ASP A 330 -27.83 -0.54 -6.94
CA ASP A 330 -27.07 -0.49 -5.69
C ASP A 330 -26.73 0.96 -5.28
N VAL A 331 -26.44 1.84 -6.24
CA VAL A 331 -26.16 3.27 -6.01
C VAL A 331 -27.37 3.97 -5.39
N LEU A 332 -28.57 3.74 -5.93
CA LEU A 332 -29.82 4.35 -5.45
C LEU A 332 -30.26 3.80 -4.09
N SER A 333 -29.80 2.60 -3.73
CA SER A 333 -30.09 1.97 -2.43
C SER A 333 -29.15 2.42 -1.31
N MET A 334 -28.04 3.10 -1.64
CA MET A 334 -27.13 3.66 -0.63
C MET A 334 -27.79 4.88 0.03
N PRO A 335 -27.92 4.91 1.37
CA PRO A 335 -28.32 6.14 2.04
C PRO A 335 -27.27 7.21 1.72
N ASP A 336 -27.75 8.39 1.30
CA ASP A 336 -26.97 9.61 1.01
C ASP A 336 -26.47 9.84 -0.43
N ILE A 337 -27.09 9.27 -1.47
CA ILE A 337 -26.93 9.81 -2.84
C ILE A 337 -28.22 10.52 -3.24
N VAL A 338 -28.28 11.84 -2.97
CA VAL A 338 -29.21 12.72 -3.67
C VAL A 338 -28.67 12.89 -5.09
N ILE A 339 -29.21 12.13 -6.03
CA ILE A 339 -29.05 12.46 -7.45
C ILE A 339 -29.97 13.66 -7.69
N THR A 340 -29.43 14.89 -7.55
CA THR A 340 -30.10 16.05 -8.13
C THR A 340 -29.84 16.00 -9.63
N SER A 341 -30.73 15.33 -10.37
CA SER A 341 -30.96 15.71 -11.75
C SER A 341 -31.77 17.01 -11.70
N ASP A 342 -31.11 18.13 -11.98
CA ASP A 342 -31.83 19.37 -12.25
C ASP A 342 -32.72 19.14 -13.49
N ASP A 343 -34.00 19.44 -13.30
CA ASP A 343 -35.08 19.73 -14.26
C ASP A 343 -36.34 18.88 -13.99
N ASP A 344 -37.13 19.28 -12.99
CA ASP A 344 -38.56 19.60 -13.15
C ASP A 344 -39.20 20.00 -11.81
N ASP A 345 -39.91 21.12 -11.83
CA ASP A 345 -40.76 21.65 -10.76
C ASP A 345 -41.73 20.60 -10.20
N PHE A 346 -41.69 20.31 -8.89
CA PHE A 346 -42.92 19.97 -8.17
C PHE A 346 -42.85 20.31 -6.67
N ASP A 347 -43.79 21.16 -6.26
CA ASP A 347 -44.08 21.60 -4.91
C ASP A 347 -44.90 20.51 -4.18
N CYS A 348 -44.52 20.08 -2.97
CA CYS A 348 -45.40 19.84 -1.81
C CYS A 348 -44.72 19.09 -0.64
N ALA A 349 -45.24 19.43 0.54
CA ALA A 349 -44.77 19.12 1.89
C ALA A 349 -45.04 17.68 2.40
N GLU A 350 -44.48 17.41 3.60
CA GLU A 350 -44.67 16.24 4.51
C GLU A 350 -43.94 14.96 4.05
N GLU A 351 -43.05 14.31 4.82
CA GLU A 351 -43.04 14.00 6.24
C GLU A 351 -41.59 13.98 6.81
N MET A 352 -41.39 14.64 7.95
CA MET A 352 -40.44 14.18 8.97
C MET A 352 -41.22 13.33 9.97
N CYS A 353 -41.10 12.00 9.94
CA CYS A 353 -41.20 11.18 11.17
C CYS A 353 -40.83 9.70 10.95
N SER A 354 -39.96 9.18 11.84
CA SER A 354 -39.65 7.75 12.06
C SER A 354 -38.95 7.04 10.90
N VAL A 355 -37.69 6.59 11.06
CA VAL A 355 -37.39 5.27 11.61
C VAL A 355 -36.18 5.34 12.54
N SER A 356 -36.42 5.72 13.79
CA SER A 356 -35.63 5.20 14.90
C SER A 356 -36.23 3.85 15.30
N ARG A 357 -35.46 2.76 15.14
CA ARG A 357 -35.54 1.43 15.79
C ARG A 357 -35.18 0.32 14.80
N ARG A 358 -33.88 0.02 14.70
CA ARG A 358 -33.32 -1.34 14.58
C ARG A 358 -31.79 -1.29 14.64
N VAL A 359 -31.26 -0.79 15.75
CA VAL A 359 -29.88 -1.06 16.16
C VAL A 359 -29.93 -1.42 17.64
N SER A 360 -30.15 -2.69 17.92
CA SER A 360 -29.99 -3.26 19.25
C SER A 360 -30.11 -4.77 19.14
N PHE A 361 -29.03 -5.42 18.72
CA PHE A 361 -28.55 -6.70 19.23
C PHE A 361 -27.21 -7.01 18.55
N LEU A 362 -26.20 -7.43 19.33
CA LEU A 362 -24.77 -7.61 18.99
C LEU A 362 -23.84 -6.43 19.33
N LEU A 363 -23.89 -5.99 20.58
CA LEU A 363 -22.71 -5.43 21.26
C LEU A 363 -22.61 -6.09 22.64
N SER A 364 -21.70 -7.04 22.79
CA SER A 364 -21.14 -7.41 24.11
C SER A 364 -19.77 -6.72 24.22
N PRO A 365 -19.52 -5.90 25.25
CA PRO A 365 -18.25 -5.21 25.43
C PRO A 365 -17.34 -6.08 26.28
N ASP A 366 -16.29 -6.64 25.69
CA ASP A 366 -15.08 -7.04 26.42
C ASP A 366 -13.98 -7.33 25.41
N ARG A 367 -13.19 -6.29 25.08
CA ARG A 367 -11.77 -6.38 24.72
C ARG A 367 -11.17 -4.98 24.60
N VAL A 368 -10.31 -4.68 25.57
CA VAL A 368 -9.46 -3.49 25.66
C VAL A 368 -8.43 -3.53 24.51
N PRO A 369 -8.29 -2.47 23.69
CA PRO A 369 -7.18 -2.38 22.74
C PRO A 369 -5.91 -1.95 23.46
N PHE A 370 -4.87 -2.78 23.36
CA PHE A 370 -3.52 -2.49 23.81
C PHE A 370 -2.83 -1.55 22.81
N MET A 371 -2.72 -0.27 23.14
CA MET A 371 -1.81 0.68 22.49
C MET A 371 -0.50 0.74 23.29
N PRO A 372 0.69 0.62 22.68
CA PRO A 372 1.92 0.99 23.35
C PRO A 372 2.13 2.51 23.24
N GLU A 373 1.87 3.23 24.33
CA GLU A 373 2.45 4.56 24.55
C GLU A 373 3.97 4.46 24.64
N ARG A 374 4.70 5.36 23.98
CA ARG A 374 6.02 5.80 24.49
C ARG A 374 6.04 7.31 24.64
N ARG A 375 6.06 7.72 25.90
CA ARG A 375 6.45 9.06 26.37
C ARG A 375 7.96 9.26 26.24
N ASN A 376 8.33 10.49 25.92
CA ASN A 376 9.66 11.07 26.07
C ASN A 376 9.97 11.38 27.55
N SER A 377 11.21 11.13 27.99
CA SER A 377 12.07 12.03 28.80
C SER A 377 13.40 11.30 29.07
N ILE A 378 14.51 11.73 28.47
CA ILE A 378 15.57 12.57 29.09
C ILE A 378 16.13 11.95 30.38
N ASP A 379 17.36 11.46 30.29
CA ASP A 379 18.42 11.82 31.24
C ASP A 379 19.79 11.75 30.55
N SER A 380 20.51 12.87 30.68
CA SER A 380 21.90 13.07 30.29
C SER A 380 22.84 12.44 31.32
N ILE A 381 24.04 11.98 30.91
CA ILE A 381 25.31 12.14 31.66
C ILE A 381 26.51 11.87 30.72
N ALA A 382 27.42 12.86 30.69
CA ALA A 382 28.88 12.89 30.45
C ALA A 382 29.55 11.78 29.60
N SER A 383 30.23 12.10 28.49
CA SER A 383 31.57 12.72 28.36
C SER A 383 32.77 11.83 28.72
N SER A 384 33.40 11.28 27.68
CA SER A 384 34.86 11.04 27.48
C SER A 384 34.96 10.37 26.10
N GLY A 385 35.64 10.86 25.06
CA GLY A 385 37.02 11.33 25.01
C GLY A 385 37.88 10.28 24.27
N TYR A 386 38.62 10.70 23.23
CA TYR A 386 39.54 9.94 22.35
C TYR A 386 38.87 9.11 21.23
N GLY A 387 39.27 9.10 19.96
CA GLY A 387 40.45 9.64 19.25
C GLY A 387 40.85 8.67 18.12
N SER A 388 41.28 9.21 16.96
CA SER A 388 41.93 8.56 15.78
C SER A 388 41.10 7.53 14.99
N VAL A 389 40.77 7.75 13.70
CA VAL A 389 41.62 7.78 12.49
C VAL A 389 42.43 6.49 12.31
N TRP A 390 42.04 5.64 11.36
CA TRP A 390 42.93 4.99 10.38
C TRP A 390 42.14 4.51 9.15
N SER A 391 42.88 4.44 8.05
CA SER A 391 42.49 4.45 6.65
C SER A 391 42.53 3.05 6.01
N MET A 392 41.81 2.92 4.88
CA MET A 392 42.10 2.10 3.67
C MET A 392 42.42 0.59 3.73
N ALA A 393 41.71 -0.17 2.87
CA ALA A 393 42.21 -1.02 1.76
C ALA A 393 41.28 -2.25 1.61
N ILE A 394 40.49 -2.34 0.54
CA ILE A 394 40.79 -3.09 -0.70
C ILE A 394 41.28 -4.52 -0.45
N ASN A 395 40.37 -5.49 -0.60
CA ASN A 395 40.46 -6.54 -1.62
C ASN A 395 39.09 -7.18 -1.85
#